data_AF-A0A537ETF8-F1
#
_entry.id   AF-A0A537ETF8-F1
#
_cell.length_a   1.000
_cell.length_b   1.000
_cell.length_c   1.000
_cell.angle_alpha   90.00
_cell.angle_beta   90.00
_cell.angle_gamma   90.00
#
_symmetry.space_group_name_H-M   'P 1'
#
loop_
_entity.id
_entity.type
_entity.pdbx_description
1 polymer ?
#
loop_
_entity_poly.entity_id
_entity_poly.type
_entity_poly.pdbx_seq_one_letter_code
_entity_poly.pdbx_strand_id
1 'polypeptide(L)' 'MKEDAVRRYAKQDVVGQRLDGLFIEGHVEEREGVPHIVQEDNNGECIPHDQIRWLVRACRYC' A
#
# COMPACT_ATOMS: atom_id res chain seq x y z
N MET A 1 -4.25 -8.89 -2.20
CA MET A 1 -5.60 -8.56 -1.66
C MET A 1 -6.56 -8.29 -2.82
N LYS A 2 -7.87 -8.16 -2.61
CA LYS A 2 -8.78 -7.66 -3.67
C LYS A 2 -8.55 -6.17 -3.92
N GLU A 3 -8.60 -5.74 -5.18
CA GLU A 3 -8.41 -4.33 -5.58
C GLU A 3 -9.28 -3.36 -4.76
N ASP A 4 -10.59 -3.64 -4.64
CA ASP A 4 -11.54 -2.81 -3.89
C ASP A 4 -11.18 -2.64 -2.41
N ALA A 5 -10.48 -3.61 -1.82
CA ALA A 5 -10.04 -3.52 -0.43
C ALA A 5 -8.88 -2.53 -0.27
N VAL A 6 -7.99 -2.46 -1.26
CA VAL A 6 -6.87 -1.51 -1.27
C VAL A 6 -7.36 -0.11 -1.65
N ARG A 7 -8.31 0.01 -2.59
CA ARG A 7 -8.90 1.29 -3.00
C ARG A 7 -9.54 2.06 -1.84
N ARG A 8 -10.00 1.38 -0.78
CA ARG A 8 -10.50 2.03 0.46
C ARG A 8 -9.46 2.91 1.17
N TYR A 9 -8.18 2.66 0.91
CA TYR A 9 -7.06 3.40 1.48
C TYR A 9 -6.48 4.43 0.51
N ALA A 10 -7.13 4.71 -0.63
CA ALA A 10 -6.64 5.67 -1.61
C ALA A 10 -6.34 7.03 -0.95
N LYS A 11 -5.15 7.59 -1.24
CA LYS A 11 -4.63 8.84 -0.68
C LYS A 11 -4.40 8.80 0.85
N GLN A 12 -4.25 7.62 1.43
CA GLN A 12 -3.89 7.45 2.84
C GLN A 12 -2.51 6.81 2.96
N ASP A 13 -1.81 7.16 4.02
CA ASP A 13 -0.64 6.44 4.49
C ASP A 13 -1.08 5.10 5.07
N VAL A 14 -0.31 4.06 4.78
CA VAL A 14 -0.63 2.67 5.07
C VAL A 14 0.61 1.92 5.53
N VAL A 15 0.38 0.95 6.42
CA VAL A 15 1.35 -0.09 6.76
C VAL A 15 0.76 -1.44 6.41
N GLY A 16 1.62 -2.38 6.03
CA GLY A 16 1.17 -3.67 5.53
C GLY A 16 2.25 -4.73 5.47
N GLN A 17 1.90 -5.81 4.80
CA GLN A 17 2.84 -6.88 4.48
C GLN A 17 2.61 -7.40 3.06
N ARG A 18 3.71 -7.65 2.35
CA ARG A 18 3.75 -8.31 1.05
C ARG A 18 3.53 -9.82 1.17
N LEU A 19 3.24 -10.49 0.06
CA LEU A 19 3.10 -11.95 0.01
C LEU A 19 4.41 -12.69 0.35
N ASP A 20 5.56 -12.08 0.06
CA ASP A 20 6.91 -12.57 0.38
C ASP A 20 7.29 -12.42 1.87
N GLY A 21 6.43 -11.79 2.67
CA GLY A 21 6.62 -11.61 4.11
C GLY A 21 7.29 -10.29 4.51
N LEU A 22 7.76 -9.48 3.56
CA LEU A 22 8.34 -8.17 3.84
C LEU A 22 7.27 -7.17 4.26
N PHE A 23 7.63 -6.33 5.23
CA PHE A 23 6.79 -5.22 5.67
C PHE A 23 6.89 -4.06 4.69
N ILE A 24 5.81 -3.28 4.63
CA ILE A 24 5.68 -2.11 3.77
C ILE A 24 5.12 -0.95 4.58
N GLU A 25 5.70 0.23 4.39
CA GLU A 25 5.16 1.51 4.81
C GLU A 25 5.17 2.43 3.57
N GLY A 26 4.09 3.15 3.37
CA GLY A 26 3.94 4.03 2.21
C GLY A 26 2.54 4.58 2.09
N HIS A 27 2.16 5.03 0.90
CA HIS A 27 0.82 5.56 0.63
C HIS A 27 0.19 4.89 -0.58
N VAL A 28 -1.15 4.87 -0.63
CA VAL A 28 -1.88 4.30 -1.77
C VAL A 28 -2.13 5.37 -2.83
N GLU A 29 -1.62 5.12 -4.04
CA GLU A 29 -1.89 5.91 -5.24
C GLU A 29 -2.72 5.11 -6.26
N GLU A 30 -3.61 5.78 -6.99
CA GLU A 30 -4.24 5.18 -8.16
C GLU A 30 -3.46 5.58 -9.42
N ARG A 31 -2.97 4.58 -10.15
CA ARG A 31 -2.29 4.75 -11.45
C ARG A 31 -3.07 3.98 -12.51
N GLU A 32 -3.48 4.68 -13.56
CA GLU A 32 -4.27 4.09 -14.66
C GLU A 32 -5.53 3.34 -14.19
N GLY A 33 -6.14 3.79 -13.09
CA GLY A 33 -7.32 3.17 -12.48
C GLY A 33 -7.04 2.02 -11.52
N VAL A 34 -5.77 1.62 -11.34
CA VAL A 34 -5.37 0.52 -10.46
C VAL A 34 -4.66 1.08 -9.21
N PRO A 35 -5.07 0.67 -7.99
CA PRO A 35 -4.41 1.08 -6.76
C PRO A 35 -3.05 0.37 -6.59
N HIS A 36 -2.03 1.17 -6.30
CA HIS A 36 -0.66 0.76 -6.02
C HIS A 36 -0.21 1.35 -4.68
N ILE A 37 0.67 0.65 -3.98
CA ILE A 37 1.30 1.16 -2.76
C ILE A 37 2.67 1.71 -3.18
N VAL A 38 2.91 2.98 -2.93
CA VAL A 38 4.21 3.63 -3.17
C VAL A 38 4.97 3.64 -1.85
N GLN A 39 6.09 2.94 -1.78
CA GLN A 39 6.96 2.98 -0.59
C GLN A 39 7.72 4.30 -0.51
N GLU A 40 7.71 4.94 0.67
CA GLU A 40 8.48 6.16 0.92
C GLU A 40 9.99 5.88 0.95
N ASP A 41 10.42 4.76 1.56
CA ASP A 41 11.84 4.50 1.83
C ASP A 41 12.60 3.77 0.72
N ASN A 42 11.89 3.10 -0.20
CA ASN A 42 12.50 2.23 -1.21
C ASN A 42 12.44 2.84 -2.62
N ASN A 43 12.93 4.06 -2.79
CA ASN A 43 13.02 4.75 -4.09
C ASN A 43 11.67 4.95 -4.82
N GLY A 44 10.54 4.93 -4.10
CA GLY A 44 9.21 5.01 -4.72
C GLY A 44 8.80 3.71 -5.43
N GLU A 45 9.31 2.56 -4.99
CA GLU A 45 8.85 1.25 -5.45
C GLU A 45 7.31 1.18 -5.38
N CYS A 46 6.70 0.88 -6.52
CA CYS A 46 5.25 0.75 -6.65
C CYS A 46 4.89 -0.73 -6.55
N ILE A 47 4.22 -1.10 -5.47
CA ILE A 47 3.79 -2.47 -5.23
C ILE A 47 2.33 -2.62 -5.66
N PRO A 48 2.03 -3.55 -6.57
CA PRO A 48 0.66 -3.80 -7.00
C PRO A 48 -0.13 -4.53 -5.91
N HIS A 49 -1.45 -4.30 -5.88
CA HIS A 49 -2.35 -4.78 -4.83
C HIS A 49 -2.43 -6.32 -4.69
N ASP A 50 -2.10 -7.05 -5.75
CA ASP A 50 -2.09 -8.51 -5.79
C ASP A 50 -0.90 -9.10 -5.00
N GLN A 51 0.20 -8.35 -4.86
CA GLN A 51 1.36 -8.70 -4.04
C GLN A 51 1.21 -8.37 -2.55
N ILE A 52 0.07 -7.79 -2.16
CA ILE A 52 -0.21 -7.39 -0.77
C ILE A 52 -0.99 -8.50 -0.05
N ARG A 53 -0.50 -8.91 1.11
CA ARG A 53 -1.19 -9.87 1.99
C ARG A 53 -2.25 -9.17 2.83
N TRP A 54 -1.88 -8.09 3.51
CA TRP A 54 -2.77 -7.26 4.31
C TRP A 54 -2.27 -5.82 4.35
N LEU A 55 -3.19 -4.88 4.60
CA LEU A 55 -2.93 -3.45 4.63
C LEU A 55 -3.85 -2.78 5.66
N VAL A 56 -3.32 -1.83 6.42
CA VAL A 56 -4.07 -0.99 7.37
C VAL A 56 -3.61 0.47 7.26
N ARG A 57 -4.46 1.41 7.66
CA ARG A 57 -4.10 2.83 7.72
C ARG A 57 -2.96 3.05 8.72
N ALA A 58 -1.95 3.80 8.33
CA ALA A 58 -0.88 4.22 9.23
C ALA A 58 -1.41 5.28 10.21
N CYS A 59 -1.14 5.10 11.50
CA CYS A 59 -1.43 6.08 12.54
C CYS A 59 -0.10 6.63 13.06
N ARG A 60 0.25 7.85 12.64
CA ARG A 60 1.38 8.60 13.20
C ARG A 60 0.89 9.35 14.43
N TYR A 61 1.46 9.08 15.59
CA TYR A 61 1.18 9.82 16.82
C TYR A 61 2.03 11.11 16.80
N CYS A 62 1.36 12.26 16.86
CA CYS A 62 1.99 13.58 16.95
C CYS A 62 2.53 13.85 18.37
#